data_AF-A0A3M0ACB9-F1
#
_entry.id   AF-A0A3M0ACB9-F1
#
_cell.length_a   1.000
_cell.length_b   1.000
_cell.length_c   1.000
_cell.angle_alpha   90.00
_cell.angle_beta   90.00
_cell.angle_gamma   90.00
#
_symmetry.space_group_name_H-M   'P 1'
#
loop_
_entity.id
_entity.type
_entity.pdbx_description
1 polymer ?
#
loop_
_entity_poly.entity_id
_entity_poly.type
_entity_poly.pdbx_seq_one_letter_code
_entity_poly.pdbx_strand_id
1 'polypeptide(L)'
;MTHQHRPTWVTLVGILTLIFGLFSLLGAAQEIAVPRFLDMQQEVVMHVEEMAQESAADGSAEIDITVDGEQTTVDVDEIMVFVVHLFDVPEWFEDWAFSIGIMSLAIALLYCIAGIILLMANEISLPIFYTALTLSMLWEIFRIAIFAQTEAPLLLMQIPISVLSLLLDTILLVIVLAANKTSFARI
;
A
#
# COMPACT_ATOMS: atom_id res chain seq x y z
N MET A 1 30.45 5.02 -34.65
CA MET A 1 29.55 4.97 -33.47
C MET A 1 28.40 4.06 -33.83
N THR A 2 28.51 2.77 -33.53
CA THR A 2 27.41 1.82 -33.71
C THR A 2 26.39 2.11 -32.62
N HIS A 3 25.20 2.59 -32.98
CA HIS A 3 24.08 2.71 -32.06
C HIS A 3 23.74 1.31 -31.52
N GLN A 4 24.27 0.95 -30.36
CA GLN A 4 23.76 -0.18 -29.59
C GLN A 4 22.30 0.15 -29.25
N HIS A 5 21.39 -0.51 -29.95
CA HIS A 5 19.97 -0.39 -29.66
C HIS A 5 19.72 -0.88 -28.23
N ARG A 6 19.19 0.00 -27.39
CA ARG A 6 18.69 -0.38 -26.07
C ARG A 6 17.57 -1.39 -26.26
N PRO A 7 17.58 -2.53 -25.56
CA PRO A 7 16.47 -3.48 -25.65
C PRO A 7 15.18 -2.83 -25.18
N THR A 8 14.11 -2.98 -25.94
CA THR A 8 12.79 -2.42 -25.60
C THR A 8 12.31 -2.89 -24.22
N TRP A 9 12.66 -4.11 -23.82
CA TRP A 9 12.28 -4.66 -22.52
C TRP A 9 12.89 -3.88 -21.35
N VAL A 10 14.12 -3.36 -21.48
CA VAL A 10 14.79 -2.58 -20.41
C VAL A 10 14.01 -1.31 -20.14
N THR A 11 13.60 -0.61 -21.21
CA THR A 11 12.79 0.59 -21.11
C THR A 11 11.43 0.30 -20.47
N LEU A 12 10.76 -0.77 -20.91
CA LEU A 12 9.44 -1.15 -20.40
C LEU A 12 9.49 -1.54 -18.91
N VAL A 13 10.43 -2.41 -18.53
CA VAL A 13 10.61 -2.84 -17.14
C VAL A 13 11.00 -1.64 -16.27
N GLY A 14 11.93 -0.79 -16.72
CA GLY A 14 12.34 0.39 -15.97
C GLY A 14 11.20 1.37 -15.71
N ILE A 15 10.35 1.63 -16.70
CA ILE A 15 9.16 2.49 -16.54
C ILE A 15 8.14 1.86 -15.59
N LEU A 16 7.83 0.56 -15.74
CA LEU A 16 6.89 -0.12 -14.84
C LEU A 16 7.39 -0.11 -13.39
N THR A 17 8.68 -0.37 -13.20
CA THR A 17 9.33 -0.32 -11.87
C THR A 17 9.20 1.05 -11.23
N LEU A 18 9.37 2.13 -12.01
CA LEU A 18 9.17 3.50 -11.53
C LEU A 18 7.73 3.77 -11.14
N ILE A 19 6.76 3.39 -11.97
CA ILE A 19 5.34 3.59 -11.68
C ILE A 19 4.96 2.85 -10.40
N PHE A 20 5.35 1.58 -10.26
CA PHE A 20 5.05 0.79 -9.08
C PHE A 20 5.80 1.27 -7.85
N GLY A 21 7.06 1.71 -7.99
CA GLY A 21 7.81 2.33 -6.91
C GLY A 21 7.14 3.61 -6.41
N LEU A 22 6.60 4.45 -7.31
CA LEU A 22 5.84 5.64 -6.93
C LEU A 22 4.54 5.28 -6.19
N PHE A 23 3.80 4.28 -6.64
CA PHE A 23 2.62 3.80 -5.91
C PHE A 23 2.98 3.22 -4.54
N SER A 24 4.09 2.49 -4.44
CA SER A 24 4.61 1.97 -3.17
C SER A 24 5.01 3.11 -2.22
N LEU A 25 5.61 4.19 -2.71
CA LEU A 25 5.90 5.39 -1.92
C LEU A 25 4.62 6.03 -1.34
N LEU A 26 3.55 6.09 -2.13
CA LEU A 26 2.25 6.59 -1.64
C LEU A 26 1.68 5.68 -0.55
N GLY A 27 1.76 4.36 -0.73
CA GLY A 27 1.35 3.39 0.30
C GLY A 27 2.15 3.55 1.59
N ALA A 28 3.48 3.67 1.50
CA ALA A 28 4.34 3.91 2.65
C ALA A 28 4.01 5.24 3.36
N ALA A 29 3.70 6.29 2.60
CA ALA A 29 3.28 7.56 3.19
C ALA A 29 1.94 7.45 3.93
N GLN A 30 0.99 6.66 3.40
CA GLN A 30 -0.26 6.35 4.10
C GLN A 30 -0.01 5.60 5.40
N GLU A 31 0.89 4.59 5.40
CA GLU A 31 1.27 3.84 6.60
C GLU A 31 1.87 4.74 7.69
N ILE A 32 2.78 5.65 7.31
CA ILE A 32 3.37 6.62 8.25
C ILE A 32 2.29 7.56 8.84
N ALA A 33 1.23 7.83 8.09
CA ALA A 33 0.14 8.67 8.55
C ALA A 33 -0.89 7.92 9.43
N VAL A 34 -0.85 6.58 9.49
CA VAL A 34 -1.81 5.76 10.26
C VAL A 34 -1.91 6.19 11.72
N PRO A 35 -0.82 6.34 12.51
CA PRO A 35 -0.94 6.73 13.92
C PRO A 35 -1.69 8.04 14.11
N ARG A 36 -1.45 9.01 13.22
CA ARG A 36 -2.14 10.30 13.24
C ARG A 36 -3.63 10.16 12.92
N PHE A 37 -4.00 9.21 12.05
CA PHE A 37 -5.40 8.89 11.80
C PHE A 37 -6.05 8.22 13.02
N LEU A 38 -5.33 7.38 13.76
CA LEU A 38 -5.81 6.78 15.01
C LEU A 38 -6.07 7.85 16.08
N ASP A 39 -5.17 8.83 16.22
CA ASP A 39 -5.38 9.97 17.14
C ASP A 39 -6.65 10.76 16.78
N MET A 40 -6.84 11.04 15.49
CA MET A 40 -8.04 11.73 15.01
C MET A 40 -9.32 10.91 15.23
N GLN A 41 -9.24 9.57 15.19
CA GLN A 41 -10.39 8.73 15.49
C GLN A 41 -10.79 8.80 16.95
N GLN A 42 -9.83 8.80 17.90
CA GLN A 42 -10.16 8.96 19.31
C GLN A 42 -10.94 10.26 19.55
N GLU A 43 -10.54 11.34 18.88
CA GLU A 43 -11.26 12.61 18.92
C GLU A 43 -12.67 12.52 18.33
N VAL A 44 -12.82 11.89 17.16
CA VAL A 44 -14.13 11.71 16.50
C VAL A 44 -15.06 10.81 17.32
N VAL A 45 -14.56 9.70 17.88
CA VAL A 45 -15.34 8.78 18.73
C VAL A 45 -15.87 9.50 19.95
N MET A 46 -15.04 10.31 20.63
CA MET A 46 -15.51 11.12 21.76
C MET A 46 -16.61 12.10 21.36
N HIS A 47 -16.49 12.77 20.22
CA HIS A 47 -17.54 13.68 19.73
C HIS A 47 -18.82 12.94 19.34
N VAL A 48 -18.71 11.74 18.78
CA VAL A 48 -19.85 10.91 18.41
C VAL A 48 -20.56 10.38 19.65
N GLU A 49 -19.83 9.96 20.68
CA GLU A 49 -20.43 9.57 21.97
C GLU A 49 -21.16 10.74 22.63
N GLU A 50 -20.59 11.95 22.57
CA GLU A 50 -21.23 13.17 23.07
C GLU A 50 -22.52 13.49 22.29
N MET A 51 -22.46 13.44 20.96
CA MET A 51 -23.63 13.64 20.09
C MET A 51 -24.70 12.56 20.28
N ALA A 52 -24.33 11.30 20.44
CA ALA A 52 -25.26 10.20 20.67
C ALA A 52 -25.96 10.34 22.03
N GLN A 53 -25.25 10.79 23.07
CA GLN A 53 -25.87 11.11 24.37
C GLN A 53 -26.82 12.30 24.29
N GLU A 54 -26.49 13.31 23.47
CA GLU A 54 -27.35 14.47 23.23
C GLU A 54 -28.59 14.12 22.38
N SER A 55 -28.43 13.33 21.31
CA SER A 55 -29.53 12.82 20.49
C SER A 55 -30.41 11.81 21.21
N ALA A 56 -29.87 10.99 22.12
CA ALA A 56 -30.68 10.13 22.99
C ALA A 56 -31.54 10.94 23.97
N ALA A 57 -31.12 12.18 24.30
CA ALA A 57 -31.93 13.12 25.07
C ALA A 57 -32.98 13.86 24.21
N ASP A 58 -32.77 14.00 22.89
CA ASP A 58 -33.63 14.79 21.98
C ASP A 58 -34.49 13.93 21.00
N GLY A 59 -34.28 12.62 20.94
CA GLY A 59 -35.21 11.65 20.35
C GLY A 59 -35.25 11.56 18.81
N SER A 60 -34.20 11.93 18.08
CA SER A 60 -34.14 11.76 16.63
C SER A 60 -32.76 11.33 16.12
N ALA A 61 -32.65 10.11 15.57
CA ALA A 61 -31.44 9.62 14.89
C ALA A 61 -31.74 8.78 13.62
N GLU A 62 -32.95 8.89 13.05
CA GLU A 62 -33.27 8.22 11.78
C GLU A 62 -33.10 9.21 10.61
N ILE A 63 -32.22 8.90 9.65
CA ILE A 63 -32.12 9.60 8.37
C ILE A 63 -32.79 8.72 7.32
N ASP A 64 -33.93 9.17 6.81
CA ASP A 64 -34.61 8.55 5.67
C ASP A 64 -33.82 8.81 4.38
N ILE A 65 -33.14 7.78 3.86
CA ILE A 65 -32.48 7.85 2.55
C ILE A 65 -33.35 7.07 1.56
N THR A 66 -33.85 7.78 0.54
CA THR A 66 -34.58 7.15 -0.57
C THR A 66 -33.58 6.80 -1.68
N VAL A 67 -33.25 5.53 -1.84
CA VAL A 67 -32.47 5.00 -2.97
C VAL A 67 -33.40 4.13 -3.81
N ASP A 68 -33.55 4.45 -5.10
CA ASP A 68 -34.41 3.72 -6.05
C ASP A 68 -35.90 3.57 -5.65
N GLY A 69 -36.43 4.52 -4.86
CA GLY A 69 -37.85 4.56 -4.50
C GLY A 69 -38.24 3.65 -3.31
N GLU A 70 -37.29 2.91 -2.74
CA GLU A 70 -37.42 2.29 -1.42
C GLU A 70 -36.84 3.22 -0.36
N GLN A 71 -37.67 3.56 0.63
CA GLN A 71 -37.19 4.24 1.84
C GLN A 71 -36.44 3.22 2.67
N THR A 72 -35.12 3.41 2.77
CA THR A 72 -34.31 2.68 3.74
C THR A 72 -33.99 3.66 4.85
N THR A 73 -34.59 3.46 6.02
CA THR A 73 -34.15 4.10 7.26
C THR A 73 -32.79 3.50 7.59
N VAL A 74 -31.73 4.27 7.35
CA VAL A 74 -30.41 3.87 7.78
C VAL A 74 -30.16 4.52 9.12
N ASP A 75 -30.01 3.69 10.13
CA ASP A 75 -29.65 4.13 11.47
C ASP A 75 -28.23 4.72 11.41
N VAL A 76 -28.13 6.01 11.73
CA VAL A 76 -26.84 6.72 11.75
C VAL A 76 -25.90 6.07 12.76
N ASP A 77 -26.45 5.49 13.83
CA ASP A 77 -25.69 4.79 14.85
C ASP A 77 -25.05 3.52 14.28
N GLU A 78 -25.74 2.79 13.40
CA GLU A 78 -25.20 1.57 12.77
C GLU A 78 -24.04 1.89 11.82
N ILE A 79 -24.15 2.97 11.01
CA ILE A 79 -23.04 3.43 10.16
C ILE A 79 -21.85 3.83 11.03
N MET A 80 -22.08 4.60 12.09
CA MET A 80 -21.00 5.08 12.95
C MET A 80 -20.30 3.92 13.67
N VAL A 81 -21.04 2.95 14.21
CA VAL A 81 -20.47 1.74 14.83
C VAL A 81 -19.64 0.95 13.83
N PHE A 82 -20.10 0.80 12.58
CA PHE A 82 -19.33 0.13 11.54
C PHE A 82 -18.03 0.88 11.22
N VAL A 83 -18.07 2.22 11.10
CA VAL A 83 -16.89 3.05 10.86
C VAL A 83 -15.89 2.90 11.99
N VAL A 84 -16.32 2.98 13.25
CA VAL A 84 -15.45 2.78 14.43
C VAL A 84 -14.82 1.40 14.38
N HIS A 85 -15.58 0.36 14.05
CA HIS A 85 -15.07 -1.00 13.99
C HIS A 85 -14.05 -1.23 12.85
N LEU A 86 -14.20 -0.55 11.69
CA LEU A 86 -13.19 -0.60 10.63
C LEU A 86 -11.82 -0.10 11.12
N PHE A 87 -11.84 0.84 12.06
CA PHE A 87 -10.67 1.52 12.56
C PHE A 87 -10.15 0.98 13.90
N ASP A 88 -10.74 -0.10 14.41
CA ASP A 88 -10.29 -0.77 15.63
C ASP A 88 -8.98 -1.54 15.37
N VAL A 89 -7.89 -0.80 15.44
CA VAL A 89 -6.53 -1.29 15.22
C VAL A 89 -5.92 -1.67 16.57
N PRO A 90 -5.32 -2.85 16.71
CA PRO A 90 -4.78 -3.26 18.00
C PRO A 90 -3.61 -2.35 18.44
N GLU A 91 -3.53 -2.05 19.74
CA GLU A 91 -2.54 -1.13 20.32
C GLU A 91 -1.09 -1.48 19.94
N TRP A 92 -0.76 -2.78 19.90
CA TRP A 92 0.57 -3.23 19.53
C TRP A 92 0.95 -2.84 18.10
N PHE A 93 -0.02 -2.64 17.20
CA PHE A 93 0.24 -2.30 15.81
C PHE A 93 0.67 -0.84 15.64
N GLU A 94 0.34 0.05 16.58
CA GLU A 94 0.69 1.47 16.48
C GLU A 94 2.21 1.68 16.36
N ASP A 95 2.99 1.03 17.22
CA ASP A 95 4.46 1.04 17.18
C ASP A 95 5.02 0.43 15.88
N TRP A 96 4.36 -0.62 15.39
CA TRP A 96 4.75 -1.30 14.16
C TRP A 96 4.38 -0.49 12.92
N ALA A 97 3.27 0.25 12.91
CA ALA A 97 2.78 0.99 11.76
C ALA A 97 3.81 2.01 11.26
N PHE A 98 4.40 2.77 12.20
CA PHE A 98 5.45 3.72 11.87
C PHE A 98 6.71 3.03 11.30
N SER A 99 7.13 1.92 11.93
CA SER A 99 8.29 1.14 11.51
C SER A 99 8.10 0.51 10.13
N ILE A 100 6.91 -0.05 9.89
CA ILE A 100 6.50 -0.61 8.61
C ILE A 100 6.51 0.50 7.55
N GLY A 101 5.91 1.65 7.84
CA GLY A 101 5.89 2.78 6.91
C GLY A 101 7.29 3.27 6.50
N ILE A 102 8.23 3.40 7.44
CA ILE A 102 9.62 3.78 7.13
C ILE A 102 10.32 2.73 6.28
N MET A 103 10.17 1.44 6.62
CA MET A 103 10.79 0.35 5.89
C MET A 103 10.22 0.22 4.48
N SER A 104 8.90 0.32 4.34
CA SER A 104 8.20 0.41 3.04
C SER A 104 8.72 1.58 2.22
N LEU A 105 8.91 2.75 2.83
CA LEU A 105 9.45 3.94 2.16
C LEU A 105 10.87 3.69 1.64
N ALA A 106 11.75 3.12 2.47
CA ALA A 106 13.13 2.83 2.10
C ALA A 106 13.21 1.83 0.93
N ILE A 107 12.38 0.80 0.95
CA ILE A 107 12.30 -0.22 -0.10
C ILE A 107 11.73 0.37 -1.38
N ALA A 108 10.67 1.19 -1.29
CA ALA A 108 10.09 1.87 -2.44
C ALA A 108 11.09 2.84 -3.11
N LEU A 109 11.89 3.57 -2.31
CA LEU A 109 12.98 4.39 -2.83
C LEU A 109 14.05 3.56 -3.52
N LEU A 110 14.47 2.44 -2.93
CA LEU A 110 15.43 1.52 -3.55
C LEU A 110 14.89 0.97 -4.87
N TYR A 111 13.60 0.64 -4.92
CA TYR A 111 12.92 0.16 -6.12
C TYR A 111 12.89 1.22 -7.23
N CYS A 112 12.57 2.47 -6.88
CA CYS A 112 12.66 3.61 -7.81
C CYS A 112 14.08 3.80 -8.34
N ILE A 113 15.09 3.80 -7.46
CA ILE A 113 16.51 3.94 -7.84
C ILE A 113 16.91 2.79 -8.78
N ALA A 114 16.50 1.56 -8.48
CA ALA A 114 16.75 0.41 -9.34
C ALA A 114 16.13 0.61 -10.74
N GLY A 115 14.89 1.11 -10.82
CA GLY A 115 14.24 1.46 -12.09
C GLY A 115 15.01 2.51 -12.89
N ILE A 116 15.48 3.59 -12.25
CA ILE A 116 16.29 4.64 -12.90
C ILE A 116 17.61 4.05 -13.43
N ILE A 117 18.32 3.30 -12.60
CA ILE A 117 19.61 2.70 -12.97
C ILE A 117 19.42 1.67 -14.10
N LEU A 118 18.32 0.92 -14.11
CA LEU A 118 17.96 0.02 -15.19
C LEU A 118 17.77 0.76 -16.52
N LEU A 119 17.10 1.92 -16.51
CA LEU A 119 16.94 2.78 -17.70
C LEU A 119 18.27 3.37 -18.22
N MET A 120 19.29 3.47 -17.36
CA MET A 120 20.64 3.88 -17.78
C MET A 120 21.38 2.76 -18.53
N ALA A 121 20.91 1.52 -18.44
CA ALA A 121 21.48 0.34 -19.08
C ALA A 121 22.97 0.09 -18.71
N ASN A 122 23.34 0.33 -17.45
CA ASN A 122 24.70 0.07 -16.93
C ASN A 122 24.86 -1.40 -16.52
N GLU A 123 26.08 -1.94 -16.48
CA GLU A 123 26.39 -3.33 -16.09
C GLU A 123 25.93 -3.64 -14.64
N ILE A 124 26.01 -2.64 -13.75
CA ILE A 124 25.59 -2.74 -12.35
C ILE A 124 24.06 -2.75 -12.19
N SER A 125 23.31 -2.37 -13.23
CA SER A 125 21.85 -2.22 -13.13
C SER A 125 21.13 -3.54 -12.84
N LEU A 126 21.57 -4.64 -13.45
CA LEU A 126 20.96 -5.95 -13.25
C LEU A 126 21.11 -6.44 -11.80
N PRO A 127 22.32 -6.47 -11.20
CA PRO A 127 22.47 -6.82 -9.78
C PRO A 127 21.62 -5.96 -8.84
N ILE A 128 21.62 -4.63 -9.02
CA ILE A 128 20.83 -3.71 -8.17
C ILE A 128 19.34 -4.00 -8.33
N PHE A 129 18.86 -4.20 -9.55
CA PHE A 129 17.47 -4.52 -9.82
C PHE A 129 17.04 -5.84 -9.16
N TYR A 130 17.82 -6.92 -9.30
CA TYR A 130 17.51 -8.19 -8.63
C TYR A 130 17.50 -8.04 -7.10
N THR A 131 18.41 -7.24 -6.55
CA THR A 131 18.49 -7.02 -5.09
C THR A 131 17.27 -6.26 -4.60
N ALA A 132 16.91 -5.17 -5.27
CA ALA A 132 15.73 -4.36 -4.94
C ALA A 132 14.44 -5.17 -5.03
N LEU A 133 14.28 -5.95 -6.11
CA LEU A 133 13.09 -6.77 -6.33
C LEU A 133 12.99 -7.90 -5.30
N THR A 134 14.10 -8.58 -4.99
CA THR A 134 14.10 -9.63 -3.96
C THR A 134 13.75 -9.05 -2.59
N LEU A 135 14.29 -7.88 -2.25
CA LEU A 135 14.00 -7.21 -0.98
C LEU A 135 12.54 -6.77 -0.90
N SER A 136 11.99 -6.23 -2.00
CA SER A 136 10.56 -5.90 -2.14
C SER A 136 9.67 -7.11 -1.88
N MET A 137 9.94 -8.24 -2.56
CA MET A 137 9.18 -9.47 -2.37
C MET A 137 9.24 -10.00 -0.92
N LEU A 138 10.43 -10.02 -0.32
CA LEU A 138 10.59 -10.47 1.08
C LEU A 138 9.82 -9.57 2.04
N TRP A 139 9.82 -8.27 1.79
CA TRP A 139 9.10 -7.29 2.59
C TRP A 139 7.59 -7.44 2.47
N GLU A 140 7.06 -7.64 1.26
CA GLU A 140 5.62 -7.89 1.08
C GLU A 140 5.17 -9.18 1.78
N ILE A 141 5.96 -10.25 1.74
CA ILE A 141 5.67 -11.49 2.49
C ILE A 141 5.63 -11.21 4.00
N PHE A 142 6.59 -10.43 4.50
CA PHE A 142 6.64 -10.03 5.91
C PHE A 142 5.42 -9.17 6.31
N ARG A 143 5.06 -8.17 5.48
CA ARG A 143 3.86 -7.33 5.70
C ARG A 143 2.59 -8.15 5.72
N ILE A 144 2.40 -9.07 4.78
CA ILE A 144 1.25 -9.98 4.76
C ILE A 144 1.21 -10.81 6.05
N ALA A 145 2.34 -11.31 6.54
CA ALA A 145 2.39 -12.08 7.79
C ALA A 145 2.02 -11.25 9.02
N ILE A 146 2.36 -9.95 9.06
CA ILE A 146 1.92 -9.04 10.12
C ILE A 146 0.41 -8.77 10.01
N PHE A 147 -0.06 -8.40 8.82
CA PHE A 147 -1.48 -8.08 8.61
C PHE A 147 -2.39 -9.30 8.81
N ALA A 148 -1.93 -10.52 8.53
CA ALA A 148 -2.71 -11.72 8.77
C ALA A 148 -2.91 -12.05 10.26
N GLN A 149 -2.14 -11.41 11.16
CA GLN A 149 -2.26 -11.60 12.62
C GLN A 149 -3.21 -10.59 13.28
N THR A 150 -3.74 -9.62 12.53
CA THR A 150 -4.68 -8.63 13.06
C THR A 150 -6.13 -9.04 12.79
N GLU A 151 -7.03 -8.63 13.69
CA GLU A 151 -8.47 -8.75 13.48
C GLU A 151 -9.05 -7.46 12.85
N ALA A 152 -8.24 -6.40 12.77
CA ALA A 152 -8.66 -5.10 12.25
C ALA A 152 -9.02 -5.18 10.75
N PRO A 153 -10.30 -4.94 10.37
CA PRO A 153 -10.75 -5.07 8.99
C PRO A 153 -9.95 -4.19 8.01
N LEU A 154 -9.58 -2.98 8.42
CA LEU A 154 -8.80 -2.05 7.60
C LEU A 154 -7.43 -2.63 7.21
N LEU A 155 -6.74 -3.30 8.13
CA LEU A 155 -5.44 -3.91 7.86
C LEU A 155 -5.58 -5.18 7.02
N LEU A 156 -6.65 -5.96 7.23
CA LEU A 156 -6.95 -7.12 6.39
C LEU A 156 -7.21 -6.72 4.92
N MET A 157 -7.81 -5.55 4.68
CA MET A 157 -8.00 -5.01 3.32
C MET A 157 -6.67 -4.69 2.60
N GLN A 158 -5.55 -4.59 3.32
CA GLN A 158 -4.23 -4.38 2.71
C GLN A 158 -3.64 -5.67 2.13
N ILE A 159 -4.07 -6.85 2.61
CA ILE A 159 -3.52 -8.13 2.15
C ILE A 159 -3.69 -8.33 0.64
N PRO A 160 -4.88 -8.13 0.03
CA PRO A 160 -5.03 -8.23 -1.43
C PRO A 160 -4.12 -7.28 -2.21
N ILE A 161 -3.89 -6.07 -1.68
CA ILE A 161 -3.01 -5.07 -2.30
C ILE A 161 -1.56 -5.56 -2.29
N SER A 162 -1.08 -6.08 -1.16
CA SER A 162 0.25 -6.69 -1.04
C SER A 162 0.40 -7.93 -1.93
N VAL A 163 -0.62 -8.78 -2.03
CA VAL A 163 -0.60 -9.95 -2.93
C VAL A 163 -0.49 -9.52 -4.40
N LEU A 164 -1.23 -8.47 -4.79
CA LEU A 164 -1.13 -7.91 -6.14
C LEU A 164 0.28 -7.35 -6.40
N SER A 165 0.86 -6.63 -5.43
CA SER A 165 2.23 -6.12 -5.51
C SER A 165 3.25 -7.26 -5.69
N LEU A 166 3.15 -8.31 -4.88
CA LEU A 166 4.02 -9.50 -4.98
C LEU A 166 3.90 -10.20 -6.34
N LEU A 167 2.69 -10.26 -6.91
CA LEU A 167 2.43 -10.82 -8.24
C LEU A 167 3.09 -9.96 -9.33
N LEU A 168 3.02 -8.62 -9.23
CA LEU A 168 3.70 -7.71 -10.15
C LEU A 168 5.22 -7.89 -10.10
N ASP A 169 5.81 -7.97 -8.91
CA ASP A 169 7.24 -8.21 -8.72
C ASP A 169 7.67 -9.55 -9.34
N THR A 170 6.85 -10.60 -9.16
CA THR A 170 7.09 -11.92 -9.76
C THR A 170 7.08 -11.84 -11.29
N ILE A 171 6.13 -11.13 -11.89
CA ILE A 171 6.05 -10.94 -13.35
C ILE A 171 7.30 -10.21 -13.85
N LEU A 172 7.70 -9.12 -13.19
CA LEU A 172 8.89 -8.36 -13.56
C LEU A 172 10.15 -9.23 -13.47
N LEU A 173 10.29 -10.04 -12.42
CA LEU A 173 11.40 -10.98 -12.27
C LEU A 173 11.44 -11.97 -13.44
N VAL A 174 10.31 -12.57 -13.81
CA VAL A 174 10.22 -13.52 -14.94
C VAL A 174 10.63 -12.85 -16.25
N ILE A 175 10.16 -11.62 -16.51
CA ILE A 175 10.52 -10.87 -17.72
C ILE A 175 12.04 -10.64 -17.77
N VAL A 176 12.65 -10.20 -16.68
CA VAL A 176 14.10 -9.91 -16.64
C VAL A 176 14.94 -11.19 -16.69
N LEU A 177 14.45 -12.31 -16.14
CA LEU A 177 15.11 -13.62 -16.24
C LEU A 177 15.05 -14.20 -17.65
N ALA A 178 13.91 -14.07 -18.33
CA ALA A 178 13.70 -14.56 -19.69
C ALA A 178 14.34 -13.66 -20.76
N ALA A 179 14.62 -12.40 -20.45
CA ALA A 179 15.20 -11.45 -21.38
C ALA A 179 16.66 -11.77 -21.72
N ASN A 180 17.05 -11.46 -22.96
CA ASN A 180 18.43 -11.59 -23.40
C ASN A 180 19.30 -10.50 -22.75
N LYS A 181 20.32 -10.92 -22.00
CA LYS A 181 21.21 -10.06 -21.20
C LYS A 181 22.47 -9.60 -21.97
N THR A 182 22.58 -9.95 -23.26
CA THR A 182 23.76 -9.60 -24.09
C THR A 182 24.05 -8.11 -24.16
N SER A 183 23.04 -7.25 -23.98
CA SER A 183 23.20 -5.79 -23.95
C SER A 183 23.96 -5.25 -22.74
N PHE A 184 24.10 -6.05 -21.68
CA PHE A 184 24.81 -5.68 -20.45
C PHE A 184 26.22 -6.27 -20.35
N ALA A 185 26.67 -7.03 -21.36
CA ALA A 185 27.94 -7.76 -21.33
C ALA A 185 29.09 -7.03 -22.06
N ARG A 186 28.88 -5.79 -22.51
CA ARG A 186 29.85 -5.00 -23.31
C ARG A 186 29.67 -3.49 -23.11
N ILE A 187 29.92 -2.96 -21.91
CA ILE A 187 30.28 -1.54 -21.73
C ILE A 187 31.63 -1.44 -21.03
#